data_AF-A0A0U1MAN4-F1
#
_entry.id   AF-A0A0U1MAN4-F1
#
_cell.length_a   1.000
_cell.length_b   1.000
_cell.length_c   1.000
_cell.angle_alpha   90.00
_cell.angle_beta   90.00
_cell.angle_gamma   90.00
#
_symmetry.space_group_name_H-M   'P 1'
#
loop_
_entity.id
_entity.type
_entity.pdbx_description
1 polymer ?
#
loop_
_entity_poly.entity_id
_entity_poly.type
_entity_poly.pdbx_seq_one_letter_code
_entity_poly.pdbx_strand_id
1 'polypeptide(L)'
;MAHQQPPVLAPGHRSPKKVNAWILGSSIASLASAVHLICDAKVPASQIHILESHGIPGDGIISTEEIKKFNAEKPFHDSPGTHVLIRGDNRLEKMEASRFGIGLKDRMDLLLLMLKSEQALGQKRINELFNKRFFNSAFWIVLSTLFHFQPWHSAAEFRRCLRRYSYEFRSLNTKRILDCTRYNQYESIIVPIIRFLQNKGVDFRFRIKVTDIVTISDNGTESVTAINIEQNNSGGIINVCANDIVIVSIGSVTSGSSSGSNTAPALPPSMEAANELDENWSLWLDLGTKNPKFGNPYKFCTRVNESRLVTFTVTLNDAAGLFNRFLELTNDRPGSGSLLSLKHSNWMISLCIPHQPFFSDQPNNIDVLWGYGLYPSQEGNFVKTPMTLCNGKEIMTELLWHLDFPMEPILSNSITIPCVMPRMAAALLPRNSTDRPEVTPKNVTNLAIVGQFVEIADETTVSLDYSVRGAQLALSRLMGTKGPPRRRRAFHTPFSYFWR
;
A
#
# COMPACT_ATOMS: atom_id res chain seq x y z
N MET A 1 -32.89 34.50 24.38
CA MET A 1 -33.10 33.06 24.69
C MET A 1 -31.79 32.34 24.39
N ALA A 2 -31.22 31.60 25.35
CA ALA A 2 -29.99 30.87 25.10
C ALA A 2 -30.29 29.61 24.27
N HIS A 3 -29.68 29.47 23.10
CA HIS A 3 -29.70 28.21 22.35
C HIS A 3 -28.89 27.17 23.11
N GLN A 4 -29.57 26.31 23.88
CA GLN A 4 -28.96 25.10 24.40
C GLN A 4 -28.54 24.23 23.21
N GLN A 5 -27.24 24.01 23.05
CA GLN A 5 -26.73 23.04 22.09
C GLN A 5 -27.18 21.62 22.51
N PRO A 6 -27.54 20.75 21.55
CA PRO A 6 -27.94 19.39 21.87
C PRO A 6 -26.78 18.62 22.52
N PRO A 7 -27.06 17.72 23.48
CA PRO A 7 -26.02 17.00 24.20
C PRO A 7 -25.17 16.13 23.26
N VAL A 8 -23.86 16.16 23.46
CA VAL A 8 -22.89 15.37 22.69
C VAL A 8 -23.16 13.87 22.94
N LEU A 9 -23.48 13.12 21.88
CA LEU A 9 -23.78 11.69 21.99
C LEU A 9 -22.52 10.84 22.21
N ALA A 10 -22.60 9.92 23.17
CA ALA A 10 -21.59 8.90 23.37
C ALA A 10 -21.48 7.98 22.13
N PRO A 11 -20.26 7.65 21.65
CA PRO A 11 -20.12 6.89 20.40
C PRO A 11 -20.62 5.45 20.56
N GLY A 12 -21.24 4.92 19.51
CA GLY A 12 -21.88 3.60 19.50
C GLY A 12 -23.38 3.58 19.78
N HIS A 13 -23.99 4.71 20.15
CA HIS A 13 -25.44 4.83 20.44
C HIS A 13 -26.23 5.58 19.35
N ARG A 14 -25.65 5.71 18.15
CA ARG A 14 -26.22 6.50 17.05
C ARG A 14 -27.30 5.74 16.29
N SER A 15 -28.45 6.38 16.03
CA SER A 15 -29.51 5.79 15.20
C SER A 15 -29.17 5.95 13.71
N PRO A 16 -29.04 4.87 12.91
CA PRO A 16 -28.57 4.96 11.52
C PRO A 16 -29.42 5.87 10.60
N LYS A 17 -30.70 6.05 10.91
CA LYS A 17 -31.64 6.94 10.19
C LYS A 17 -31.49 8.43 10.54
N LYS A 18 -30.54 8.80 11.40
CA LYS A 18 -30.36 10.18 11.91
C LYS A 18 -28.90 10.66 11.86
N VAL A 19 -28.07 10.03 11.04
CA VAL A 19 -26.61 10.21 10.99
C VAL A 19 -26.19 10.45 9.55
N ASN A 20 -25.65 11.62 9.23
CA ASN A 20 -24.87 11.78 8.00
C ASN A 20 -23.43 11.33 8.26
N ALA A 21 -22.84 10.64 7.29
CA ALA A 21 -21.46 10.17 7.34
C ALA A 21 -20.63 10.90 6.29
N TRP A 22 -19.75 11.79 6.74
CA TRP A 22 -18.83 12.56 5.92
C TRP A 22 -17.49 11.82 5.85
N ILE A 23 -17.14 11.32 4.67
CA ILE A 23 -15.91 10.55 4.43
C ILE A 23 -14.98 11.40 3.57
N LEU A 24 -13.77 11.65 4.08
CA LEU A 24 -12.81 12.58 3.47
C LEU A 24 -11.69 11.78 2.78
N GLY A 25 -11.54 12.01 1.47
CA GLY A 25 -10.75 11.19 0.55
C GLY A 25 -11.49 9.93 0.11
N SER A 26 -11.15 9.39 -1.07
CA SER A 26 -11.76 8.18 -1.66
C SER A 26 -10.85 6.95 -1.69
N SER A 27 -9.85 6.88 -0.80
CA SER A 27 -9.01 5.68 -0.63
C SER A 27 -9.84 4.42 -0.33
N ILE A 28 -9.27 3.22 -0.46
CA ILE A 28 -9.98 2.00 -0.03
C ILE A 28 -10.48 2.06 1.41
N ALA A 29 -9.78 2.75 2.31
CA ALA A 29 -10.21 2.86 3.71
C ALA A 29 -11.55 3.63 3.81
N SER A 30 -11.69 4.69 3.02
CA SER A 30 -12.93 5.45 2.85
C SER A 30 -14.03 4.63 2.17
N LEU A 31 -13.73 3.96 1.05
CA LEU A 31 -14.70 3.14 0.32
C LEU A 31 -15.20 1.95 1.16
N ALA A 32 -14.30 1.27 1.87
CA ALA A 32 -14.65 0.21 2.83
C ALA A 32 -15.49 0.75 3.99
N SER A 33 -15.22 1.96 4.49
CA SER A 33 -16.06 2.60 5.50
C SER A 33 -17.48 2.84 4.97
N ALA A 34 -17.64 3.33 3.74
CA ALA A 34 -18.94 3.48 3.10
C ALA A 34 -19.69 2.15 2.94
N VAL A 35 -19.00 1.09 2.49
CA VAL A 35 -19.58 -0.26 2.37
C VAL A 35 -20.04 -0.78 3.73
N HIS A 36 -19.21 -0.70 4.77
CA HIS A 36 -19.59 -1.16 6.11
C HIS A 36 -20.68 -0.29 6.78
N LEU A 37 -20.80 1.00 6.43
CA LEU A 37 -21.91 1.85 6.87
C LEU A 37 -23.26 1.36 6.32
N ILE A 38 -23.31 0.99 5.04
CA ILE A 38 -24.52 0.44 4.41
C ILE A 38 -24.78 -0.99 4.91
N CYS A 39 -23.77 -1.85 4.84
CA CYS A 39 -23.93 -3.29 5.05
C CYS A 39 -24.07 -3.67 6.52
N ASP A 40 -23.31 -3.06 7.43
CA ASP A 40 -23.26 -3.48 8.83
C ASP A 40 -23.97 -2.47 9.75
N ALA A 41 -23.73 -1.17 9.58
CA ALA A 41 -24.37 -0.13 10.39
C ALA A 41 -25.79 0.23 9.92
N LYS A 42 -26.21 -0.22 8.73
CA LYS A 42 -27.54 0.06 8.12
C LYS A 42 -27.85 1.55 7.97
N VAL A 43 -26.83 2.38 7.74
CA VAL A 43 -27.00 3.80 7.39
C VAL A 43 -27.56 3.89 5.96
N PRO A 44 -28.64 4.65 5.71
CA PRO A 44 -29.13 4.90 4.36
C PRO A 44 -28.03 5.53 3.49
N ALA A 45 -27.83 5.01 2.28
CA ALA A 45 -26.74 5.44 1.40
C ALA A 45 -26.80 6.93 1.04
N SER A 46 -28.01 7.52 0.95
CA SER A 46 -28.22 8.96 0.73
C SER A 46 -27.76 9.87 1.87
N GLN A 47 -27.40 9.30 3.03
CA GLN A 47 -26.77 9.98 4.17
C GLN A 47 -25.25 9.75 4.22
N ILE A 48 -24.64 9.17 3.18
CA ILE A 48 -23.20 8.92 3.08
C ILE A 48 -22.63 9.82 1.99
N HIS A 49 -21.68 10.66 2.36
CA HIS A 49 -21.07 11.66 1.51
C HIS A 49 -19.56 11.41 1.45
N ILE A 50 -19.02 11.15 0.26
CA ILE A 50 -17.58 10.98 0.01
C ILE A 50 -17.08 12.25 -0.68
N LEU A 51 -16.16 12.96 -0.02
CA LEU A 51 -15.48 14.14 -0.56
C LEU A 51 -14.13 13.72 -1.12
N GLU A 52 -13.93 13.96 -2.41
CA GLU A 52 -12.70 13.65 -3.13
C GLU A 52 -12.18 14.92 -3.82
N SER A 53 -10.88 15.17 -3.70
CA SER A 53 -10.23 16.35 -4.23
C SER A 53 -9.80 16.17 -5.69
N HIS A 54 -9.52 14.94 -6.11
CA HIS A 54 -9.28 14.61 -7.50
C HIS A 54 -10.59 14.52 -8.31
N GLY A 55 -10.45 14.45 -9.65
CA GLY A 55 -11.57 14.34 -10.58
C GLY A 55 -12.15 12.93 -10.74
N ILE A 56 -11.53 11.92 -10.12
CA ILE A 56 -11.85 10.49 -10.23
C ILE A 56 -11.69 9.87 -8.84
N PRO A 57 -12.59 8.98 -8.39
CA PRO A 57 -12.44 8.28 -7.11
C PRO A 57 -11.43 7.13 -7.19
N GLY A 58 -10.70 6.94 -6.09
CA GLY A 58 -10.00 5.71 -5.74
C GLY A 58 -8.48 5.72 -5.87
N ASP A 59 -7.80 5.94 -4.73
CA ASP A 59 -6.54 5.25 -4.42
C ASP A 59 -6.87 3.85 -3.84
N GLY A 60 -6.17 2.80 -4.26
CA GLY A 60 -6.59 1.40 -4.10
C GLY A 60 -6.50 0.73 -2.70
N ILE A 61 -6.98 -0.50 -2.39
CA ILE A 61 -7.70 -1.62 -3.06
C ILE A 61 -8.26 -2.61 -1.98
N ILE A 62 -9.48 -3.20 -2.10
CA ILE A 62 -9.85 -4.63 -1.78
C ILE A 62 -11.36 -4.96 -1.98
N SER A 63 -11.65 -6.05 -2.72
CA SER A 63 -12.88 -6.87 -2.71
C SER A 63 -12.42 -8.34 -2.72
N THR A 64 -12.92 -9.19 -1.81
CA THR A 64 -12.29 -10.51 -1.53
C THR A 64 -12.98 -11.71 -2.19
N GLU A 65 -14.16 -11.52 -2.79
CA GLU A 65 -14.97 -12.62 -3.34
C GLU A 65 -14.72 -12.84 -4.82
N GLU A 66 -14.57 -11.77 -5.60
CA GLU A 66 -14.22 -11.83 -7.03
C GLU A 66 -12.81 -12.41 -7.23
N ILE A 67 -11.86 -12.08 -6.35
CA ILE A 67 -10.54 -12.70 -6.28
C ILE A 67 -10.67 -14.22 -6.13
N LYS A 68 -11.42 -14.69 -5.11
CA LYS A 68 -11.61 -16.14 -4.87
C LYS A 68 -12.27 -16.83 -6.06
N LYS A 69 -13.27 -16.19 -6.67
CA LYS A 69 -13.95 -16.72 -7.85
C LYS A 69 -12.98 -16.87 -9.03
N PHE A 70 -12.18 -15.85 -9.34
CA PHE A 70 -11.19 -15.92 -10.41
C PHE A 70 -10.13 -17.00 -10.18
N ASN A 71 -9.55 -17.07 -8.96
CA ASN A 71 -8.55 -18.11 -8.64
C ASN A 71 -9.15 -19.52 -8.54
N ALA A 72 -10.47 -19.66 -8.35
CA ALA A 72 -11.18 -20.94 -8.41
C ALA A 72 -11.58 -21.36 -9.84
N GLU A 73 -11.89 -20.39 -10.72
CA GLU A 73 -12.17 -20.62 -12.14
C GLU A 73 -10.90 -20.88 -12.95
N LYS A 74 -9.76 -20.30 -12.53
CA LYS A 74 -8.42 -20.61 -13.02
C LYS A 74 -7.53 -21.14 -11.89
N PRO A 75 -7.69 -22.42 -11.49
CA PRO A 75 -6.70 -23.05 -10.63
C PRO A 75 -5.38 -23.12 -11.40
N PHE A 76 -4.39 -22.33 -10.99
CA PHE A 76 -3.04 -22.41 -11.55
C PHE A 76 -2.44 -23.78 -11.20
N HIS A 77 -2.53 -24.72 -12.15
CA HIS A 77 -2.05 -26.09 -12.01
C HIS A 77 -0.52 -26.14 -11.82
N ASP A 78 0.19 -25.18 -12.41
CA ASP A 78 1.60 -24.89 -12.13
C ASP A 78 1.67 -23.84 -11.02
N SER A 79 2.30 -24.17 -9.89
CA SER A 79 2.33 -23.29 -8.72
C SER A 79 3.41 -22.20 -8.86
N PRO A 80 3.09 -20.90 -8.76
CA PRO A 80 4.06 -19.83 -8.98
C PRO A 80 5.26 -19.90 -8.04
N GLY A 81 6.44 -19.69 -8.60
CA GLY A 81 7.68 -19.53 -7.86
C GLY A 81 7.97 -18.06 -7.54
N THR A 82 8.53 -17.78 -6.37
CA THR A 82 9.33 -16.56 -6.21
C THR A 82 10.78 -16.89 -6.57
N HIS A 83 11.26 -16.30 -7.64
CA HIS A 83 12.58 -16.59 -8.21
C HIS A 83 13.55 -15.48 -7.88
N VAL A 84 14.78 -15.83 -7.50
CA VAL A 84 15.88 -14.87 -7.40
C VAL A 84 16.95 -15.28 -8.39
N LEU A 85 17.24 -14.40 -9.36
CA LEU A 85 18.30 -14.62 -10.33
C LEU A 85 19.63 -14.05 -9.85
N ILE A 86 20.68 -14.78 -10.19
CA ILE A 86 22.06 -14.45 -9.96
C ILE A 86 22.76 -14.48 -11.32
N ARG A 87 23.48 -13.41 -11.66
CA ARG A 87 24.47 -13.45 -12.74
C ARG A 87 25.71 -14.14 -12.20
N GLY A 88 25.98 -15.35 -12.69
CA GLY A 88 27.26 -16.03 -12.53
C GLY A 88 28.25 -15.58 -13.60
N ASP A 89 29.44 -16.18 -13.63
CA ASP A 89 30.56 -15.69 -14.45
C ASP A 89 30.27 -15.71 -15.97
N ASN A 90 29.43 -16.64 -16.45
CA ASN A 90 29.12 -16.82 -17.88
C ASN A 90 27.61 -16.96 -18.21
N ARG A 91 26.70 -16.93 -17.23
CA ARG A 91 25.25 -17.08 -17.46
C ARG A 91 24.40 -16.63 -16.26
N LEU A 92 23.11 -16.41 -16.51
CA LEU A 92 22.09 -16.30 -15.45
C LEU A 92 21.75 -17.67 -14.86
N GLU A 93 21.67 -17.71 -13.54
CA GLU A 93 21.30 -18.90 -12.77
C GLU A 93 20.23 -18.55 -11.74
N LYS A 94 19.28 -19.47 -11.51
CA LYS A 94 18.36 -19.37 -10.38
C LYS A 94 19.13 -19.67 -9.10
N MET A 95 19.05 -18.79 -8.11
CA MET A 95 19.40 -19.17 -6.75
C MET A 95 18.36 -20.16 -6.25
N GLU A 96 18.78 -21.34 -5.79
CA GLU A 96 17.86 -22.24 -5.10
C GLU A 96 17.36 -21.60 -3.80
N ALA A 97 16.10 -21.13 -3.82
CA ALA A 97 15.37 -20.70 -2.64
C ALA A 97 15.18 -21.83 -1.60
N SER A 98 15.42 -23.09 -2.02
CA SER A 98 15.41 -24.31 -1.18
C SER A 98 16.19 -24.14 0.12
N ARG A 99 17.25 -23.32 0.09
CA ARG A 99 18.03 -22.87 1.24
C ARG A 99 17.94 -21.36 1.33
N PHE A 100 17.12 -20.85 2.26
CA PHE A 100 16.95 -19.43 2.60
C PHE A 100 18.23 -18.60 2.86
N GLY A 101 19.43 -19.20 2.87
CA GLY A 101 20.73 -18.51 2.96
C GLY A 101 21.11 -17.99 4.35
N ILE A 102 20.22 -18.13 5.32
CA ILE A 102 20.37 -17.64 6.70
C ILE A 102 21.05 -18.67 7.62
N GLY A 103 22.16 -18.25 8.25
CA GLY A 103 22.92 -19.07 9.18
C GLY A 103 22.28 -19.12 10.57
N LEU A 104 22.74 -20.03 11.44
CA LEU A 104 22.16 -20.22 12.79
C LEU A 104 22.05 -18.91 13.59
N LYS A 105 23.05 -18.02 13.48
CA LYS A 105 23.01 -16.69 14.11
C LYS A 105 21.83 -15.86 13.59
N ASP A 106 21.69 -15.70 12.27
CA ASP A 106 20.62 -14.91 11.66
C ASP A 106 19.22 -15.46 12.03
N ARG A 107 19.09 -16.80 12.16
CA ARG A 107 17.87 -17.48 12.64
C ARG A 107 17.54 -17.12 14.09
N MET A 108 18.56 -17.08 14.96
CA MET A 108 18.39 -16.66 16.37
C MET A 108 18.06 -15.17 16.46
N ASP A 109 18.70 -14.31 15.66
CA ASP A 109 18.43 -12.87 15.63
C ASP A 109 16.99 -12.58 15.15
N LEU A 110 16.48 -13.31 14.15
CA LEU A 110 15.06 -13.27 13.73
C LEU A 110 14.10 -13.72 14.84
N LEU A 111 14.42 -14.79 15.57
CA LEU A 111 13.60 -15.28 16.68
C LEU A 111 13.58 -14.27 17.85
N LEU A 112 14.73 -13.70 18.19
CA LEU A 112 14.85 -12.65 19.19
C LEU A 112 14.09 -11.39 18.78
N LEU A 113 14.10 -11.01 17.50
CA LEU A 113 13.28 -9.91 16.98
C LEU A 113 11.78 -10.17 17.19
N MET A 114 11.27 -11.35 16.85
CA MET A 114 9.86 -11.68 17.03
C MET A 114 9.42 -11.63 18.51
N LEU A 115 10.31 -11.97 19.44
CA LEU A 115 10.05 -11.96 20.89
C LEU A 115 10.16 -10.57 21.54
N LYS A 116 10.92 -9.62 20.95
CA LYS A 116 11.02 -8.25 21.49
C LYS A 116 9.64 -7.56 21.56
N SER A 117 9.47 -6.66 22.53
CA SER A 117 8.33 -5.74 22.55
C SER A 117 8.55 -4.61 21.53
N GLU A 118 7.47 -4.01 21.04
CA GLU A 118 7.56 -2.89 20.08
C GLU A 118 8.17 -1.65 20.73
N GLN A 119 7.92 -1.44 22.03
CA GLN A 119 8.58 -0.39 22.83
C GLN A 119 10.11 -0.57 22.90
N ALA A 120 10.62 -1.80 22.97
CA ALA A 120 12.07 -2.07 22.98
C ALA A 120 12.74 -1.96 21.58
N LEU A 121 11.92 -1.96 20.52
CA LEU A 121 12.36 -1.67 19.16
C LEU A 121 12.33 -0.17 18.87
N GLY A 122 11.26 0.54 19.22
CA GLY A 122 11.13 1.99 18.99
C GLY A 122 11.44 2.38 17.55
N GLN A 123 12.30 3.39 17.38
CA GLN A 123 12.75 3.89 16.07
C GLN A 123 13.92 3.10 15.44
N LYS A 124 14.29 1.91 15.95
CA LYS A 124 15.41 1.13 15.39
C LYS A 124 15.16 0.69 13.95
N ARG A 125 16.20 0.77 13.14
CA ARG A 125 16.25 0.28 11.75
C ARG A 125 16.56 -1.22 11.69
N ILE A 126 16.18 -1.90 10.61
CA ILE A 126 16.48 -3.33 10.42
C ILE A 126 18.00 -3.58 10.37
N ASN A 127 18.76 -2.68 9.75
CA ASN A 127 20.22 -2.74 9.65
C ASN A 127 20.99 -2.44 10.95
N GLU A 128 20.32 -2.03 12.03
CA GLU A 128 20.89 -2.00 13.38
C GLU A 128 20.83 -3.37 14.06
N LEU A 129 19.99 -4.29 13.56
CA LEU A 129 19.75 -5.61 14.16
C LEU A 129 20.39 -6.76 13.38
N PHE A 130 20.63 -6.58 12.08
CA PHE A 130 21.20 -7.60 11.20
C PHE A 130 22.45 -7.10 10.47
N ASN A 131 23.32 -8.04 10.11
CA ASN A 131 24.61 -7.76 9.46
C ASN A 131 24.53 -7.91 7.92
N LYS A 132 25.59 -7.52 7.20
CA LYS A 132 25.65 -7.59 5.72
C LYS A 132 25.36 -8.98 5.13
N ARG A 133 25.69 -10.08 5.82
CA ARG A 133 25.41 -11.46 5.35
C ARG A 133 23.91 -11.73 5.28
N PHE A 134 23.15 -11.26 6.26
CA PHE A 134 21.69 -11.38 6.27
C PHE A 134 21.07 -10.68 5.06
N PHE A 135 21.49 -9.44 4.77
CA PHE A 135 20.99 -8.68 3.62
C PHE A 135 21.35 -9.27 2.24
N ASN A 136 22.37 -10.12 2.18
CA ASN A 136 22.76 -10.85 0.97
C ASN A 136 22.11 -12.25 0.84
N SER A 137 21.28 -12.65 1.81
CA SER A 137 20.60 -13.96 1.84
C SER A 137 19.37 -14.02 0.92
N ALA A 138 19.02 -15.22 0.47
CA ALA A 138 17.80 -15.46 -0.29
C ALA A 138 16.54 -15.02 0.49
N PHE A 139 16.50 -15.29 1.80
CA PHE A 139 15.42 -14.88 2.69
C PHE A 139 15.19 -13.37 2.66
N TRP A 140 16.24 -12.57 2.84
CA TRP A 140 16.09 -11.12 2.81
C TRP A 140 15.62 -10.65 1.44
N ILE A 141 16.26 -11.10 0.36
CA ILE A 141 15.91 -10.65 -1.00
C ILE A 141 14.43 -10.92 -1.28
N VAL A 142 13.96 -12.16 -1.08
CA VAL A 142 12.56 -12.55 -1.32
C VAL A 142 11.58 -11.74 -0.46
N LEU A 143 11.85 -11.58 0.84
CA LEU A 143 10.98 -10.83 1.75
C LEU A 143 10.97 -9.33 1.40
N SER A 144 12.15 -8.76 1.17
CA SER A 144 12.33 -7.34 0.89
C SER A 144 11.66 -6.91 -0.40
N THR A 145 11.67 -7.76 -1.44
CA THR A 145 10.97 -7.48 -2.69
C THR A 145 9.47 -7.68 -2.53
N LEU A 146 9.00 -8.81 -1.99
CA LEU A 146 7.56 -9.06 -1.77
C LEU A 146 6.84 -7.97 -0.96
N PHE A 147 7.51 -7.37 0.03
CA PHE A 147 6.90 -6.40 0.96
C PHE A 147 7.53 -4.99 0.88
N HIS A 148 8.36 -4.72 -0.12
CA HIS A 148 9.06 -3.44 -0.34
C HIS A 148 9.86 -2.91 0.87
N PHE A 149 10.49 -3.79 1.65
CA PHE A 149 11.36 -3.37 2.77
C PHE A 149 12.77 -3.00 2.30
N GLN A 150 13.31 -1.88 2.78
CA GLN A 150 14.73 -1.54 2.67
C GLN A 150 15.44 -1.66 4.05
N PRO A 151 16.78 -1.84 4.10
CA PRO A 151 17.49 -2.10 5.37
C PRO A 151 17.35 -1.00 6.43
N TRP A 152 17.03 0.23 6.05
CA TRP A 152 16.82 1.38 6.95
C TRP A 152 15.37 1.53 7.45
N HIS A 153 14.46 0.61 7.10
CA HIS A 153 13.07 0.63 7.56
C HIS A 153 12.91 0.20 9.01
N SER A 154 11.69 0.39 9.52
CA SER A 154 11.31 0.08 10.90
C SER A 154 11.50 -1.41 11.23
N ALA A 155 12.32 -1.70 12.24
CA ALA A 155 12.39 -3.03 12.84
C ALA A 155 11.04 -3.47 13.45
N ALA A 156 10.18 -2.51 13.85
CA ALA A 156 8.85 -2.81 14.40
C ALA A 156 7.87 -3.27 13.30
N GLU A 157 7.81 -2.60 12.14
CA GLU A 157 7.01 -3.12 11.00
C GLU A 157 7.57 -4.44 10.48
N PHE A 158 8.90 -4.58 10.39
CA PHE A 158 9.52 -5.84 9.98
C PHE A 158 9.14 -6.99 10.93
N ARG A 159 9.17 -6.76 12.25
CA ARG A 159 8.66 -7.71 13.25
C ARG A 159 7.17 -8.03 13.07
N ARG A 160 6.33 -7.02 12.80
CA ARG A 160 4.89 -7.23 12.57
C ARG A 160 4.66 -8.08 11.31
N CYS A 161 5.36 -7.80 10.23
CA CYS A 161 5.35 -8.60 9.00
C CYS A 161 5.80 -10.05 9.26
N LEU A 162 6.93 -10.26 9.94
CA LEU A 162 7.42 -11.59 10.33
C LEU A 162 6.40 -12.39 11.14
N ARG A 163 5.73 -11.76 12.12
CA ARG A 163 4.68 -12.40 12.93
C ARG A 163 3.41 -12.66 12.11
N ARG A 164 2.99 -11.70 11.28
CA ARG A 164 1.75 -11.74 10.49
C ARG A 164 1.77 -12.82 9.41
N TYR A 165 2.91 -12.98 8.74
CA TYR A 165 3.13 -13.92 7.64
C TYR A 165 3.96 -15.14 8.06
N SER A 166 4.09 -15.37 9.37
CA SER A 166 4.87 -16.45 9.99
C SER A 166 4.56 -17.85 9.42
N TYR A 167 3.32 -18.13 9.06
CA TYR A 167 2.94 -19.39 8.43
C TYR A 167 3.32 -19.41 6.95
N GLU A 168 3.10 -18.29 6.27
CA GLU A 168 3.36 -18.05 4.85
C GLU A 168 4.88 -18.03 4.52
N PHE A 169 5.75 -17.73 5.49
CA PHE A 169 7.21 -17.89 5.36
C PHE A 169 7.64 -19.34 5.15
N ARG A 170 6.83 -20.34 5.54
CA ARG A 170 7.05 -21.74 5.14
C ARG A 170 6.74 -21.96 3.66
N SER A 171 5.76 -21.22 3.12
CA SER A 171 5.33 -21.28 1.72
C SER A 171 6.04 -20.32 0.75
N LEU A 172 6.90 -19.41 1.21
CA LEU A 172 7.78 -18.64 0.30
C LEU A 172 8.73 -19.53 -0.52
N ASN A 173 9.00 -20.74 -0.01
CA ASN A 173 9.75 -21.79 -0.70
C ASN A 173 8.81 -22.89 -1.28
N THR A 174 7.49 -22.80 -1.06
CA THR A 174 6.51 -23.77 -1.55
C THR A 174 5.22 -23.12 -2.05
N LYS A 175 5.19 -22.88 -3.36
CA LYS A 175 4.06 -23.26 -4.24
C LYS A 175 2.66 -22.76 -3.84
N ARG A 176 2.54 -21.60 -3.20
CA ARG A 176 1.24 -21.00 -2.89
C ARG A 176 1.05 -19.70 -3.66
N ILE A 177 0.00 -19.69 -4.47
CA ILE A 177 -0.46 -18.57 -5.28
C ILE A 177 -0.65 -17.34 -4.38
N LEU A 178 -0.03 -16.21 -4.76
CA LEU A 178 -0.50 -14.90 -4.35
C LEU A 178 -1.83 -14.67 -5.06
N ASP A 179 -2.94 -14.60 -4.31
CA ASP A 179 -4.29 -14.51 -4.88
C ASP A 179 -4.37 -13.33 -5.88
N CYS A 180 -4.47 -13.66 -7.17
CA CYS A 180 -4.45 -12.67 -8.25
C CYS A 180 -5.86 -12.16 -8.57
N THR A 181 -5.98 -10.93 -9.03
CA THR A 181 -7.22 -10.38 -9.62
C THR A 181 -7.31 -10.72 -11.12
N ARG A 182 -8.52 -10.69 -11.69
CA ARG A 182 -8.75 -10.96 -13.12
C ARG A 182 -8.06 -9.94 -14.03
N TYR A 183 -8.18 -8.67 -13.65
CA TYR A 183 -7.51 -7.51 -14.23
C TYR A 183 -6.63 -6.87 -13.17
N ASN A 184 -6.08 -5.68 -13.44
CA ASN A 184 -5.45 -4.85 -12.43
C ASN A 184 -6.38 -4.63 -11.21
N GLN A 185 -5.76 -4.28 -10.10
CA GLN A 185 -6.45 -4.18 -8.83
C GLN A 185 -7.39 -2.96 -8.75
N TYR A 186 -7.26 -1.95 -9.61
CA TYR A 186 -8.23 -0.85 -9.66
C TYR A 186 -9.54 -1.32 -10.30
N GLU A 187 -9.47 -1.89 -11.50
CA GLU A 187 -10.64 -2.37 -12.25
C GLU A 187 -11.34 -3.55 -11.57
N SER A 188 -10.59 -4.50 -11.00
CA SER A 188 -11.18 -5.73 -10.44
C SER A 188 -11.87 -5.52 -9.09
N ILE A 189 -11.72 -4.35 -8.47
CA ILE A 189 -12.03 -4.15 -7.05
C ILE A 189 -12.57 -2.73 -6.75
N ILE A 190 -11.82 -1.68 -7.09
CA ILE A 190 -12.20 -0.30 -6.77
C ILE A 190 -13.41 0.11 -7.61
N VAL A 191 -13.38 -0.19 -8.91
CA VAL A 191 -14.50 0.06 -9.83
C VAL A 191 -15.79 -0.67 -9.40
N PRO A 192 -15.80 -1.99 -9.06
CA PRO A 192 -16.94 -2.66 -8.43
C PRO A 192 -17.48 -1.98 -7.18
N ILE A 193 -16.61 -1.53 -6.27
CA ILE A 193 -17.05 -0.87 -5.02
C ILE A 193 -17.67 0.51 -5.30
N ILE A 194 -17.04 1.32 -6.16
CA ILE A 194 -17.60 2.62 -6.58
C ILE A 194 -18.96 2.40 -7.23
N ARG A 195 -19.08 1.47 -8.19
CA ARG A 195 -20.36 1.13 -8.84
C ARG A 195 -21.40 0.65 -7.83
N PHE A 196 -21.03 -0.17 -6.85
CA PHE A 196 -21.93 -0.60 -5.78
C PHE A 196 -22.44 0.60 -4.96
N LEU A 197 -21.55 1.49 -4.52
CA LEU A 197 -21.91 2.67 -3.72
C LEU A 197 -22.77 3.66 -4.51
N GLN A 198 -22.42 3.93 -5.77
CA GLN A 198 -23.22 4.76 -6.69
C GLN A 198 -24.61 4.16 -6.92
N ASN A 199 -24.71 2.85 -7.21
CA ASN A 199 -25.99 2.16 -7.38
C ASN A 199 -26.85 2.10 -6.10
N LYS A 200 -26.25 2.29 -4.92
CA LYS A 200 -26.98 2.45 -3.66
C LYS A 200 -27.44 3.89 -3.41
N GLY A 201 -26.93 4.87 -4.14
CA GLY A 201 -27.24 6.29 -3.96
C GLY A 201 -26.33 7.00 -2.95
N VAL A 202 -25.07 6.59 -2.83
CA VAL A 202 -24.04 7.34 -2.09
C VAL A 202 -23.66 8.61 -2.85
N ASP A 203 -23.53 9.72 -2.12
CA ASP A 203 -23.19 11.03 -2.66
C ASP A 203 -21.66 11.15 -2.81
N PHE A 204 -21.16 11.16 -4.04
CA PHE A 204 -19.76 11.39 -4.37
C PHE A 204 -19.56 12.82 -4.87
N ARG A 205 -18.69 13.58 -4.20
CA ARG A 205 -18.37 14.96 -4.57
C ARG A 205 -16.90 15.10 -4.91
N PHE A 206 -16.62 15.38 -6.18
CA PHE A 206 -15.28 15.50 -6.74
C PHE A 206 -14.80 16.95 -6.78
N ARG A 207 -13.47 17.15 -6.87
CA ARG A 207 -12.83 18.47 -6.87
C ARG A 207 -13.16 19.28 -5.62
N ILE A 208 -13.32 18.61 -4.48
CA ILE A 208 -13.50 19.21 -3.16
C ILE A 208 -12.29 18.87 -2.31
N LYS A 209 -11.40 19.85 -2.13
CA LYS A 209 -10.27 19.74 -1.21
C LYS A 209 -10.75 20.07 0.19
N VAL A 210 -10.49 19.19 1.16
CA VAL A 210 -10.71 19.51 2.57
C VAL A 210 -9.49 20.29 3.07
N THR A 211 -9.73 21.49 3.59
CA THR A 211 -8.66 22.36 4.11
C THR A 211 -8.56 22.33 5.62
N ASP A 212 -9.67 22.09 6.34
CA ASP A 212 -9.62 21.97 7.80
C ASP A 212 -10.82 21.20 8.39
N ILE A 213 -10.65 20.69 9.61
CA ILE A 213 -11.69 20.08 10.44
C ILE A 213 -11.79 20.89 11.74
N VAL A 214 -12.96 21.48 11.97
CA VAL A 214 -13.23 22.32 13.14
C VAL A 214 -13.88 21.48 14.23
N THR A 215 -13.25 21.46 15.41
CA THR A 215 -13.75 20.76 16.61
C THR A 215 -14.10 21.76 17.71
N ILE A 216 -15.17 21.47 18.45
CA ILE A 216 -15.50 22.12 19.73
C ILE A 216 -15.25 21.12 20.86
N SER A 217 -14.68 21.61 21.96
CA SER A 217 -14.47 20.83 23.20
C SER A 217 -15.50 21.26 24.24
N ASP A 218 -16.22 20.28 24.80
CA ASP A 218 -17.11 20.45 25.95
C ASP A 218 -16.75 19.40 27.02
N ASN A 219 -16.55 19.84 28.26
CA ASN A 219 -16.19 18.99 29.40
C ASN A 219 -15.06 17.97 29.12
N GLY A 220 -14.03 18.39 28.37
CA GLY A 220 -12.87 17.56 27.99
C GLY A 220 -13.14 16.54 26.87
N THR A 221 -14.31 16.60 26.24
CA THR A 221 -14.75 15.77 25.12
C THR A 221 -14.92 16.65 23.87
N GLU A 222 -14.23 16.29 22.78
CA GLU A 222 -14.26 17.00 21.51
C GLU A 222 -15.26 16.39 20.52
N SER A 223 -15.88 17.25 19.71
CA SER A 223 -16.72 16.84 18.57
C SER A 223 -16.46 17.75 17.38
N VAL A 224 -16.39 17.18 16.18
CA VAL A 224 -16.34 17.92 14.92
C VAL A 224 -17.68 18.61 14.70
N THR A 225 -17.64 19.91 14.37
CA THR A 225 -18.83 20.72 14.11
C THR A 225 -18.84 21.36 12.72
N ALA A 226 -17.68 21.46 12.06
CA ALA A 226 -17.60 21.88 10.67
C ALA A 226 -16.40 21.26 9.95
N ILE A 227 -16.52 21.13 8.62
CA ILE A 227 -15.45 20.75 7.71
C ILE A 227 -15.29 21.91 6.73
N ASN A 228 -14.11 22.53 6.72
CA ASN A 228 -13.78 23.58 5.77
C ASN A 228 -13.30 22.95 4.47
N ILE A 229 -13.83 23.44 3.36
CA ILE A 229 -13.54 22.92 2.02
C ILE A 229 -13.16 24.05 1.06
N GLU A 230 -12.46 23.67 0.01
CA GLU A 230 -12.11 24.51 -1.13
C GLU A 230 -12.56 23.79 -2.41
N GLN A 231 -13.34 24.48 -3.25
CA GLN A 231 -13.81 23.99 -4.54
C GLN A 231 -13.73 25.13 -5.56
N ASN A 232 -13.05 24.92 -6.68
CA ASN A 232 -12.83 25.94 -7.73
C ASN A 232 -12.31 27.28 -7.15
N ASN A 233 -11.30 27.23 -6.26
CA ASN A 233 -10.71 28.37 -5.54
C ASN A 233 -11.72 29.19 -4.69
N SER A 234 -12.90 28.63 -4.41
CA SER A 234 -13.92 29.20 -3.53
C SER A 234 -13.98 28.41 -2.24
N GLY A 235 -13.89 29.10 -1.10
CA GLY A 235 -14.04 28.50 0.23
C GLY A 235 -15.50 28.14 0.52
N GLY A 236 -15.70 27.02 1.22
CA GLY A 236 -17.01 26.56 1.69
C GLY A 236 -16.92 25.89 3.06
N ILE A 237 -18.05 25.76 3.73
CA ILE A 237 -18.16 25.15 5.06
C ILE A 237 -19.30 24.13 5.04
N ILE A 238 -18.98 22.89 5.40
CA ILE A 238 -19.97 21.84 5.66
C ILE A 238 -20.18 21.77 7.17
N ASN A 239 -21.37 22.13 7.65
CA ASN A 239 -21.74 22.00 9.06
C ASN A 239 -22.01 20.53 9.40
N VAL A 240 -21.45 20.05 10.52
CA VAL A 240 -21.57 18.68 11.01
C VAL A 240 -22.45 18.67 12.26
N CYS A 241 -23.57 17.94 12.23
CA CYS A 241 -24.47 17.84 13.37
C CYS A 241 -23.92 16.87 14.45
N ALA A 242 -24.38 17.00 15.70
CA ALA A 242 -23.91 16.16 16.82
C ALA A 242 -24.12 14.65 16.63
N ASN A 243 -25.09 14.25 15.80
CA ASN A 243 -25.32 12.85 15.44
C ASN A 243 -24.41 12.37 14.31
N ASP A 244 -24.00 13.26 13.42
CA ASP A 244 -23.21 12.95 12.23
C ASP A 244 -21.85 12.38 12.63
N ILE A 245 -21.18 11.73 11.67
CA ILE A 245 -19.83 11.19 11.84
C ILE A 245 -18.92 11.65 10.70
N VAL A 246 -17.64 11.77 11.01
CA VAL A 246 -16.57 12.17 10.09
C VAL A 246 -15.51 11.08 10.10
N ILE A 247 -15.14 10.59 8.91
CA ILE A 247 -14.13 9.55 8.70
C ILE A 247 -13.07 10.11 7.77
N VAL A 248 -11.82 10.20 8.22
CA VAL A 248 -10.74 10.88 7.50
C VAL A 248 -9.70 9.86 7.05
N SER A 249 -9.46 9.76 5.74
CA SER A 249 -8.28 9.07 5.22
C SER A 249 -7.09 10.04 5.30
N ILE A 250 -6.02 9.67 6.00
CA ILE A 250 -4.82 10.51 6.15
C ILE A 250 -3.59 9.92 5.46
N GLY A 251 -2.84 10.78 4.76
CA GLY A 251 -1.63 10.41 4.03
C GLY A 251 -1.90 9.46 2.85
N SER A 252 -1.12 9.60 1.78
CA SER A 252 -1.10 8.61 0.71
C SER A 252 0.33 8.22 0.34
N VAL A 253 0.53 6.95 0.02
CA VAL A 253 1.81 6.41 -0.47
C VAL A 253 2.02 6.68 -1.97
N THR A 254 0.94 6.93 -2.71
CA THR A 254 0.95 7.37 -4.12
C THR A 254 1.09 8.90 -4.25
N SER A 255 0.92 9.65 -3.16
CA SER A 255 1.09 11.11 -3.10
C SER A 255 2.43 11.59 -3.68
N GLY A 256 2.35 12.59 -4.56
CA GLY A 256 3.49 13.14 -5.27
C GLY A 256 4.13 12.20 -6.32
N SER A 257 3.46 11.13 -6.74
CA SER A 257 3.97 10.27 -7.80
C SER A 257 3.97 10.99 -9.16
N SER A 258 5.03 10.83 -9.93
CA SER A 258 5.16 11.40 -11.28
C SER A 258 5.52 10.31 -12.29
N SER A 259 4.83 10.32 -13.44
CA SER A 259 5.11 9.39 -14.55
C SER A 259 5.96 10.06 -15.62
N GLY A 260 6.87 9.30 -16.21
CA GLY A 260 7.60 9.66 -17.43
C GLY A 260 6.94 9.08 -18.67
N SER A 261 7.73 8.88 -19.71
CA SER A 261 7.34 8.20 -20.94
C SER A 261 8.44 7.23 -21.40
N ASN A 262 8.26 6.59 -22.56
CA ASN A 262 9.29 5.73 -23.13
C ASN A 262 10.57 6.48 -23.52
N THR A 263 10.48 7.81 -23.73
CA THR A 263 11.58 8.66 -24.25
C THR A 263 11.93 9.85 -23.36
N ALA A 264 11.17 10.10 -22.29
CA ALA A 264 11.47 11.13 -21.29
C ALA A 264 11.36 10.55 -19.86
N PRO A 265 12.25 10.91 -18.93
CA PRO A 265 12.10 10.53 -17.53
C PRO A 265 10.86 11.19 -16.92
N ALA A 266 10.45 10.73 -15.75
CA ALA A 266 9.47 11.46 -14.94
C ALA A 266 10.05 12.84 -14.55
N LEU A 267 9.20 13.86 -14.49
CA LEU A 267 9.64 15.18 -14.07
C LEU A 267 10.24 15.12 -12.65
N PRO A 268 11.43 15.72 -12.42
CA PRO A 268 12.01 15.76 -11.09
C PRO A 268 11.09 16.54 -10.15
N PRO A 269 10.97 16.12 -8.87
CA PRO A 269 10.19 16.87 -7.90
C PRO A 269 10.78 18.27 -7.70
N SER A 270 9.94 19.23 -7.32
CA SER A 270 10.37 20.60 -7.06
C SER A 270 11.42 20.63 -5.93
N MET A 271 12.40 21.53 -6.01
CA MET A 271 13.42 21.67 -4.95
C MET A 271 12.85 22.18 -3.60
N GLU A 272 11.61 22.65 -3.57
CA GLU A 272 10.92 23.14 -2.38
C GLU A 272 10.07 22.02 -1.76
N ALA A 273 10.54 21.46 -0.64
CA ALA A 273 9.87 20.35 0.06
C ALA A 273 8.45 20.67 0.56
N ALA A 274 8.09 21.95 0.68
CA ALA A 274 6.73 22.39 1.01
C ALA A 274 5.76 22.20 -0.17
N ASN A 275 6.25 22.31 -1.42
CA ASN A 275 5.44 22.18 -2.63
C ASN A 275 5.29 20.72 -3.08
N GLU A 276 5.97 19.77 -2.44
CA GLU A 276 5.76 18.32 -2.67
C GLU A 276 4.59 17.72 -1.87
N LEU A 277 4.01 18.48 -0.94
CA LEU A 277 3.00 17.99 0.00
C LEU A 277 1.61 18.34 -0.51
N ASP A 278 0.99 17.39 -1.20
CA ASP A 278 -0.40 17.51 -1.63
C ASP A 278 -1.40 17.44 -0.45
N GLU A 279 -2.67 17.62 -0.80
CA GLU A 279 -3.81 17.64 0.12
C GLU A 279 -3.98 16.40 1.01
N ASN A 280 -3.46 15.23 0.60
CA ASN A 280 -3.48 14.03 1.45
C ASN A 280 -2.59 14.19 2.69
N TRP A 281 -1.58 15.06 2.61
CA TRP A 281 -0.65 15.35 3.70
C TRP A 281 -0.93 16.67 4.39
N SER A 282 -1.37 17.71 3.68
CA SER A 282 -1.65 19.02 4.29
C SER A 282 -2.68 18.90 5.41
N LEU A 283 -3.80 18.22 5.18
CA LEU A 283 -4.84 18.00 6.18
C LEU A 283 -4.30 17.28 7.43
N TRP A 284 -3.40 16.30 7.26
CA TRP A 284 -2.79 15.61 8.40
C TRP A 284 -1.77 16.48 9.13
N LEU A 285 -1.02 17.33 8.42
CA LEU A 285 -0.08 18.29 9.00
C LEU A 285 -0.81 19.31 9.88
N ASP A 286 -1.96 19.83 9.41
CA ASP A 286 -2.78 20.78 10.16
C ASP A 286 -3.39 20.13 11.41
N LEU A 287 -3.94 18.91 11.28
CA LEU A 287 -4.43 18.13 12.42
C LEU A 287 -3.32 17.84 13.45
N GLY A 288 -2.16 17.35 13.01
CA GLY A 288 -1.02 17.04 13.87
C GLY A 288 -0.45 18.26 14.60
N THR A 289 -0.46 19.42 13.94
CA THR A 289 -0.04 20.70 14.53
C THR A 289 -1.02 21.18 15.60
N LYS A 290 -2.34 20.97 15.38
CA LYS A 290 -3.38 21.35 16.35
C LYS A 290 -3.39 20.47 17.60
N ASN A 291 -3.18 19.16 17.48
CA ASN A 291 -3.18 18.27 18.64
C ASN A 291 -2.28 17.02 18.42
N PRO A 292 -1.28 16.75 19.28
CA PRO A 292 -0.38 15.60 19.16
C PRO A 292 -1.07 14.22 19.10
N LYS A 293 -2.33 14.09 19.54
CA LYS A 293 -3.11 12.84 19.39
C LYS A 293 -3.33 12.43 17.93
N PHE A 294 -3.20 13.37 17.00
CA PHE A 294 -3.30 13.13 15.56
C PHE A 294 -2.00 12.61 14.93
N GLY A 295 -0.92 12.47 15.70
CA GLY A 295 0.35 11.91 15.24
C GLY A 295 1.27 12.94 14.57
N ASN A 296 2.32 12.45 13.90
CA ASN A 296 3.40 13.27 13.34
C ASN A 296 3.67 12.90 11.86
N PRO A 297 2.95 13.52 10.90
CA PRO A 297 3.14 13.26 9.47
C PRO A 297 4.56 13.50 8.96
N TYR A 298 5.32 14.44 9.54
CA TYR A 298 6.71 14.72 9.16
C TYR A 298 7.64 13.51 9.31
N LYS A 299 7.27 12.48 10.10
CA LYS A 299 8.02 11.23 10.21
C LYS A 299 7.90 10.33 8.97
N PHE A 300 7.00 10.66 8.05
CA PHE A 300 6.68 9.88 6.86
C PHE A 300 6.82 10.70 5.57
N CYS A 301 6.24 11.91 5.49
CA CYS A 301 6.06 12.62 4.22
C CYS A 301 7.31 13.32 3.66
N THR A 302 8.26 13.71 4.51
CA THR A 302 9.49 14.44 4.10
C THR A 302 10.67 13.50 3.80
N ARG A 303 10.60 12.24 4.23
CA ARG A 303 11.70 11.27 4.15
C ARG A 303 11.73 10.52 2.82
N VAL A 304 11.50 11.25 1.72
CA VAL A 304 11.34 10.70 0.37
C VAL A 304 12.53 9.83 -0.06
N ASN A 305 13.76 10.21 0.30
CA ASN A 305 14.95 9.42 -0.02
C ASN A 305 14.99 8.03 0.67
N GLU A 306 14.24 7.83 1.75
CA GLU A 306 14.16 6.55 2.47
C GLU A 306 12.87 5.75 2.15
N SER A 307 11.93 6.32 1.38
CA SER A 307 10.63 5.73 1.04
C SER A 307 10.28 5.71 -0.47
N ARG A 308 11.11 6.33 -1.32
CA ARG A 308 10.93 6.38 -2.77
C ARG A 308 11.23 5.03 -3.43
N LEU A 309 10.28 4.58 -4.24
CA LEU A 309 10.47 3.51 -5.23
C LEU A 309 10.28 4.10 -6.64
N VAL A 310 10.72 3.36 -7.67
CA VAL A 310 10.30 3.59 -9.06
C VAL A 310 9.65 2.31 -9.55
N THR A 311 8.43 2.43 -10.07
CA THR A 311 7.72 1.35 -10.77
C THR A 311 7.78 1.60 -12.27
N PHE A 312 7.53 0.57 -13.08
CA PHE A 312 7.41 0.70 -14.52
C PHE A 312 6.43 -0.34 -15.08
N THR A 313 5.66 0.09 -16.07
CA THR A 313 4.77 -0.79 -16.85
C THR A 313 5.32 -0.86 -18.27
N VAL A 314 5.52 -2.08 -18.78
CA VAL A 314 5.96 -2.33 -20.15
C VAL A 314 4.78 -2.88 -20.95
N THR A 315 4.44 -2.20 -22.03
CA THR A 315 3.47 -2.63 -23.03
C THR A 315 4.22 -3.19 -24.24
N LEU A 316 3.87 -4.40 -24.66
CA LEU A 316 4.56 -5.15 -25.72
C LEU A 316 3.58 -5.42 -26.87
N ASN A 317 4.01 -5.21 -28.12
CA ASN A 317 3.22 -5.55 -29.33
C ASN A 317 3.57 -6.94 -29.93
N ASP A 318 4.69 -7.50 -29.50
CA ASP A 318 5.09 -8.90 -29.69
C ASP A 318 5.85 -9.34 -28.44
N ALA A 319 5.11 -9.92 -27.48
CA ALA A 319 5.72 -10.47 -26.27
C ALA A 319 6.18 -11.92 -26.42
N ALA A 320 5.87 -12.62 -27.53
CA ALA A 320 6.15 -14.05 -27.64
C ALA A 320 7.65 -14.35 -27.46
N GLY A 321 8.52 -13.53 -28.07
CA GLY A 321 9.97 -13.64 -27.90
C GLY A 321 10.48 -13.37 -26.48
N LEU A 322 9.83 -12.47 -25.72
CA LEU A 322 10.21 -12.15 -24.34
C LEU A 322 9.64 -13.17 -23.34
N PHE A 323 8.37 -13.50 -23.46
CA PHE A 323 7.65 -14.41 -22.57
C PHE A 323 8.12 -15.86 -22.73
N ASN A 324 8.49 -16.32 -23.94
CA ASN A 324 9.10 -17.64 -24.10
C ASN A 324 10.47 -17.73 -23.41
N ARG A 325 11.32 -16.70 -23.55
CA ARG A 325 12.60 -16.63 -22.82
C ARG A 325 12.39 -16.53 -21.31
N PHE A 326 11.36 -15.82 -20.86
CA PHE A 326 11.01 -15.78 -19.44
C PHE A 326 10.53 -17.15 -18.92
N LEU A 327 9.75 -17.87 -19.71
CA LEU A 327 9.31 -19.25 -19.40
C LEU A 327 10.52 -20.21 -19.35
N GLU A 328 11.44 -20.15 -20.32
CA GLU A 328 12.70 -20.91 -20.30
C GLU A 328 13.55 -20.57 -19.05
N LEU A 329 13.62 -19.27 -18.70
CA LEU A 329 14.42 -18.78 -17.58
C LEU A 329 13.80 -19.06 -16.21
N THR A 330 12.47 -19.13 -16.07
CA THR A 330 11.77 -19.27 -14.78
C THR A 330 11.06 -20.61 -14.59
N ASN A 331 10.75 -21.33 -15.67
CA ASN A 331 9.80 -22.45 -15.76
C ASN A 331 8.35 -22.07 -15.41
N ASP A 332 8.05 -20.78 -15.24
CA ASP A 332 6.72 -20.30 -14.89
C ASP A 332 6.05 -19.62 -16.09
N ARG A 333 4.77 -19.92 -16.28
CA ARG A 333 3.98 -19.30 -17.36
C ARG A 333 3.69 -17.83 -17.03
N PRO A 334 3.66 -16.94 -18.04
CA PRO A 334 3.04 -15.63 -17.94
C PRO A 334 1.69 -15.69 -17.21
N GLY A 335 1.48 -14.80 -16.25
CA GLY A 335 0.24 -14.75 -15.48
C GLY A 335 0.09 -15.71 -14.31
N SER A 336 1.10 -16.55 -14.02
CA SER A 336 1.15 -17.40 -12.83
C SER A 336 1.12 -16.64 -11.49
N GLY A 337 1.46 -15.34 -11.48
CA GLY A 337 1.64 -14.54 -10.26
C GLY A 337 3.05 -14.62 -9.67
N SER A 338 4.01 -15.09 -10.46
CA SER A 338 5.41 -15.29 -10.05
C SER A 338 6.19 -13.97 -10.00
N LEU A 339 6.91 -13.75 -8.90
CA LEU A 339 7.80 -12.61 -8.70
C LEU A 339 9.25 -13.02 -9.02
N LEU A 340 9.90 -12.28 -9.91
CA LEU A 340 11.30 -12.47 -10.27
C LEU A 340 12.14 -11.31 -9.73
N SER A 341 13.16 -11.57 -8.91
CA SER A 341 14.03 -10.54 -8.33
C SER A 341 15.48 -10.69 -8.80
N LEU A 342 16.08 -9.58 -9.24
CA LEU A 342 17.43 -9.52 -9.83
C LEU A 342 18.48 -9.13 -8.78
N LYS A 343 19.09 -10.14 -8.11
CA LYS A 343 19.96 -9.94 -6.93
C LYS A 343 21.14 -8.98 -7.16
N HIS A 344 21.75 -9.04 -8.34
CA HIS A 344 22.94 -8.25 -8.70
C HIS A 344 22.59 -6.91 -9.38
N SER A 345 21.32 -6.52 -9.41
CA SER A 345 20.91 -5.19 -9.85
C SER A 345 21.12 -4.16 -8.75
N ASN A 346 21.83 -3.07 -9.07
CA ASN A 346 22.04 -1.93 -8.19
C ASN A 346 20.70 -1.28 -7.79
N TRP A 347 19.71 -1.30 -8.69
CA TRP A 347 18.34 -0.83 -8.42
C TRP A 347 17.51 -1.84 -7.62
N MET A 348 17.98 -3.09 -7.47
CA MET A 348 17.21 -4.24 -6.96
C MET A 348 15.87 -4.38 -7.70
N ILE A 349 15.96 -4.59 -9.02
CA ILE A 349 14.79 -4.75 -9.88
C ILE A 349 14.03 -6.03 -9.51
N SER A 350 12.71 -5.92 -9.44
CA SER A 350 11.79 -7.07 -9.42
C SER A 350 10.70 -6.91 -10.47
N LEU A 351 10.24 -8.05 -10.99
CA LEU A 351 9.28 -8.16 -12.10
C LEU A 351 8.14 -9.10 -11.74
N CYS A 352 6.95 -8.80 -12.25
CA CYS A 352 5.81 -9.70 -12.29
C CYS A 352 5.20 -9.65 -13.70
N ILE A 353 4.94 -10.82 -14.30
CA ILE A 353 4.12 -10.91 -15.50
C ILE A 353 2.69 -11.25 -15.05
N PRO A 354 1.77 -10.28 -15.00
CA PRO A 354 0.39 -10.51 -14.59
C PRO A 354 -0.35 -11.38 -15.61
N HIS A 355 -1.54 -11.84 -15.22
CA HIS A 355 -2.43 -12.53 -16.14
C HIS A 355 -2.87 -11.59 -17.27
N GLN A 356 -2.89 -12.10 -18.51
CA GLN A 356 -3.24 -11.35 -19.71
C GLN A 356 -4.65 -11.72 -20.20
N PRO A 357 -5.50 -10.75 -20.57
CA PRO A 357 -5.28 -9.31 -20.48
C PRO A 357 -5.30 -8.79 -19.04
N PHE A 358 -4.44 -7.82 -18.73
CA PHE A 358 -4.32 -7.17 -17.43
C PHE A 358 -5.24 -5.95 -17.27
N PHE A 359 -5.60 -5.27 -18.36
CA PHE A 359 -6.66 -4.25 -18.41
C PHE A 359 -7.89 -4.82 -19.14
N SER A 360 -9.11 -4.41 -18.78
CA SER A 360 -10.32 -4.97 -19.41
C SER A 360 -10.53 -4.57 -20.87
N ASP A 361 -9.87 -3.51 -21.32
CA ASP A 361 -9.85 -2.99 -22.69
C ASP A 361 -8.52 -3.26 -23.45
N GLN A 362 -7.60 -4.03 -22.86
CA GLN A 362 -6.31 -4.38 -23.48
C GLN A 362 -6.53 -5.13 -24.80
N PRO A 363 -5.94 -4.69 -25.94
CA PRO A 363 -6.06 -5.37 -27.21
C PRO A 363 -5.44 -6.77 -27.19
N ASN A 364 -6.02 -7.72 -27.93
CA ASN A 364 -5.58 -9.13 -27.96
C ASN A 364 -4.13 -9.35 -28.48
N ASN A 365 -3.56 -8.36 -29.16
CA ASN A 365 -2.18 -8.39 -29.69
C ASN A 365 -1.20 -7.57 -28.83
N ILE A 366 -1.62 -7.15 -27.63
CA ILE A 366 -0.83 -6.37 -26.70
C ILE A 366 -0.72 -7.15 -25.39
N ASP A 367 0.49 -7.24 -24.85
CA ASP A 367 0.79 -7.87 -23.57
C ASP A 367 1.43 -6.86 -22.60
N VAL A 368 1.27 -7.10 -21.29
CA VAL A 368 1.74 -6.20 -20.24
C VAL A 368 2.68 -6.91 -19.25
N LEU A 369 3.85 -6.33 -19.01
CA LEU A 369 4.79 -6.69 -17.95
C LEU A 369 4.86 -5.53 -16.94
N TRP A 370 5.02 -5.82 -15.65
CA TRP A 370 5.21 -4.81 -14.61
C TRP A 370 6.45 -5.08 -13.77
N GLY A 371 7.09 -4.03 -13.28
CA GLY A 371 8.24 -4.14 -12.39
C GLY A 371 8.51 -2.88 -11.58
N TYR A 372 9.52 -2.96 -10.73
CA TYR A 372 9.98 -1.86 -9.87
C TYR A 372 11.42 -2.04 -9.42
N GLY A 373 12.06 -0.95 -8.96
CA GLY A 373 13.35 -0.97 -8.27
C GLY A 373 13.21 -0.47 -6.83
N LEU A 374 13.80 -1.19 -5.87
CA LEU A 374 13.84 -0.80 -4.45
C LEU A 374 14.91 0.27 -4.15
N TYR A 375 15.92 0.42 -5.01
CA TYR A 375 17.01 1.38 -4.80
C TYR A 375 17.16 2.35 -5.99
N PRO A 376 16.11 3.11 -6.34
CA PRO A 376 16.07 3.86 -7.60
C PRO A 376 17.04 5.05 -7.66
N SER A 377 17.62 5.47 -6.53
CA SER A 377 18.65 6.50 -6.48
C SER A 377 20.07 5.99 -6.78
N GLN A 378 20.28 4.68 -6.95
CA GLN A 378 21.57 4.09 -7.33
C GLN A 378 21.74 4.11 -8.84
N GLU A 379 22.98 4.22 -9.35
CA GLU A 379 23.28 4.10 -10.78
C GLU A 379 23.04 2.67 -11.28
N GLY A 380 22.48 2.54 -12.49
CA GLY A 380 22.30 1.26 -13.18
C GLY A 380 23.63 0.54 -13.44
N ASN A 381 23.59 -0.78 -13.53
CA ASN A 381 24.74 -1.61 -13.86
C ASN A 381 25.19 -1.42 -15.31
N PHE A 382 24.26 -1.21 -16.25
CA PHE A 382 24.54 -0.97 -17.68
C PHE A 382 24.39 0.50 -18.07
N VAL A 383 23.25 1.12 -17.77
CA VAL A 383 22.88 2.49 -18.19
C VAL A 383 23.70 3.58 -17.45
N LYS A 384 24.27 3.27 -16.29
CA LYS A 384 25.08 4.19 -15.45
C LYS A 384 24.37 5.47 -14.98
N THR A 385 23.05 5.49 -15.03
CA THR A 385 22.20 6.60 -14.58
C THR A 385 21.35 6.14 -13.39
N PRO A 386 21.01 7.01 -12.42
CA PRO A 386 20.02 6.70 -11.39
C PRO A 386 18.65 6.40 -12.00
N MET A 387 17.97 5.33 -11.55
CA MET A 387 16.65 4.93 -12.08
C MET A 387 15.62 6.05 -12.06
N THR A 388 15.67 6.95 -11.07
CA THR A 388 14.79 8.14 -10.99
C THR A 388 14.97 9.15 -12.12
N LEU A 389 16.08 9.10 -12.85
CA LEU A 389 16.43 9.99 -13.95
C LEU A 389 16.34 9.29 -15.32
N CYS A 390 16.02 7.99 -15.35
CA CYS A 390 15.90 7.22 -16.57
C CYS A 390 14.53 7.39 -17.22
N ASN A 391 14.49 7.41 -18.56
CA ASN A 391 13.28 7.20 -19.34
C ASN A 391 12.92 5.70 -19.42
N GLY A 392 11.76 5.39 -20.00
CA GLY A 392 11.31 4.00 -20.15
C GLY A 392 12.25 3.11 -20.97
N LYS A 393 12.78 3.61 -22.10
CA LYS A 393 13.72 2.84 -22.94
C LYS A 393 15.00 2.50 -22.19
N GLU A 394 15.52 3.41 -21.38
CA GLU A 394 16.69 3.17 -20.52
C GLU A 394 16.42 2.09 -19.47
N ILE A 395 15.27 2.16 -18.77
CA ILE A 395 14.88 1.14 -17.79
C ILE A 395 14.70 -0.24 -18.45
N MET A 396 14.10 -0.30 -19.64
CA MET A 396 13.98 -1.52 -20.42
C MET A 396 15.34 -2.06 -20.89
N THR A 397 16.27 -1.17 -21.24
CA THR A 397 17.63 -1.54 -21.66
C THR A 397 18.42 -2.15 -20.49
N GLU A 398 18.37 -1.53 -19.30
CA GLU A 398 18.97 -2.09 -18.07
C GLU A 398 18.38 -3.46 -17.73
N LEU A 399 17.06 -3.60 -17.86
CA LEU A 399 16.35 -4.85 -17.63
C LEU A 399 16.77 -5.96 -18.59
N LEU A 400 16.79 -5.70 -19.91
CA LEU A 400 17.19 -6.67 -20.91
C LEU A 400 18.66 -7.06 -20.78
N TRP A 401 19.53 -6.11 -20.41
CA TRP A 401 20.91 -6.41 -20.06
C TRP A 401 20.99 -7.38 -18.88
N HIS A 402 20.25 -7.12 -17.80
CA HIS A 402 20.20 -8.00 -16.63
C HIS A 402 19.62 -9.39 -16.89
N LEU A 403 18.73 -9.53 -17.88
CA LEU A 403 18.14 -10.81 -18.30
C LEU A 403 18.96 -11.54 -19.38
N ASP A 404 20.05 -10.94 -19.87
CA ASP A 404 20.81 -11.41 -21.04
C ASP A 404 19.90 -11.68 -22.27
N PHE A 405 18.86 -10.86 -22.42
CA PHE A 405 17.92 -10.92 -23.53
C PHE A 405 18.38 -10.00 -24.67
N PRO A 406 18.04 -10.32 -25.93
CA PRO A 406 18.42 -9.49 -27.07
C PRO A 406 17.72 -8.12 -27.00
N MET A 407 18.49 -7.04 -27.17
CA MET A 407 17.96 -5.67 -27.13
C MET A 407 16.93 -5.42 -28.24
N GLU A 408 17.22 -5.86 -29.46
CA GLU A 408 16.27 -5.81 -30.58
C GLU A 408 15.86 -7.23 -30.98
N PRO A 409 14.60 -7.45 -31.43
CA PRO A 409 13.56 -6.44 -31.67
C PRO A 409 12.79 -6.01 -30.41
N ILE A 410 13.18 -6.45 -29.21
CA ILE A 410 12.37 -6.24 -28.00
C ILE A 410 12.19 -4.75 -27.67
N LEU A 411 13.23 -3.93 -27.76
CA LEU A 411 13.14 -2.48 -27.49
C LEU A 411 12.22 -1.77 -28.49
N SER A 412 12.36 -2.02 -29.79
CA SER A 412 11.46 -1.46 -30.82
C SER A 412 10.01 -1.92 -30.70
N ASN A 413 9.77 -3.10 -30.12
CA ASN A 413 8.46 -3.69 -29.84
C ASN A 413 7.90 -3.38 -28.43
N SER A 414 8.53 -2.46 -27.68
CA SER A 414 8.16 -2.14 -26.29
C SER A 414 7.95 -0.65 -26.02
N ILE A 415 6.94 -0.36 -25.19
CA ILE A 415 6.69 0.96 -24.60
C ILE A 415 6.74 0.81 -23.09
N THR A 416 7.77 1.36 -22.46
CA THR A 416 7.91 1.36 -21.00
C THR A 416 7.51 2.72 -20.45
N ILE A 417 6.63 2.74 -19.45
CA ILE A 417 6.21 3.95 -18.73
C ILE A 417 6.73 3.87 -17.29
N PRO A 418 7.75 4.65 -16.91
CA PRO A 418 8.22 4.70 -15.54
C PRO A 418 7.34 5.62 -14.68
N CYS A 419 7.20 5.28 -13.40
CA CYS A 419 6.51 6.09 -12.40
C CYS A 419 7.36 6.19 -11.13
N VAL A 420 7.83 7.39 -10.81
CA VAL A 420 8.55 7.70 -9.57
C VAL A 420 7.53 7.89 -8.46
N MET A 421 7.63 7.11 -7.39
CA MET A 421 6.67 7.13 -6.28
C MET A 421 7.41 7.50 -4.99
N PRO A 422 7.47 8.80 -4.61
CA PRO A 422 8.38 9.30 -3.58
C PRO A 422 8.05 8.82 -2.16
N ARG A 423 6.83 8.33 -1.93
CA ARG A 423 6.31 7.95 -0.60
C ARG A 423 5.81 6.50 -0.56
N MET A 424 6.11 5.68 -1.57
CA MET A 424 5.57 4.33 -1.72
C MET A 424 5.79 3.44 -0.48
N ALA A 425 6.99 3.50 0.10
CA ALA A 425 7.33 2.76 1.31
C ALA A 425 7.31 3.64 2.59
N ALA A 426 6.65 4.79 2.58
CA ALA A 426 6.63 5.71 3.73
C ALA A 426 6.01 5.06 4.97
N ALA A 427 5.02 4.18 4.80
CA ALA A 427 4.44 3.41 5.89
C ALA A 427 5.43 2.45 6.58
N LEU A 428 6.58 2.13 5.99
CA LEU A 428 7.58 1.24 6.58
C LEU A 428 8.70 1.98 7.34
N LEU A 429 8.68 3.32 7.33
CA LEU A 429 9.70 4.14 7.98
C LEU A 429 9.74 3.96 9.51
N PRO A 430 10.93 4.01 10.15
CA PRO A 430 11.06 4.00 11.61
C PRO A 430 10.29 5.15 12.27
N ARG A 431 9.54 4.82 13.33
CA ARG A 431 8.59 5.69 14.03
C ARG A 431 8.51 5.38 15.53
N ASN A 432 7.97 6.31 16.31
CA ASN A 432 7.43 6.08 17.66
C ASN A 432 5.99 5.54 17.60
N SER A 433 5.51 5.03 18.74
CA SER A 433 4.10 4.67 18.94
C SER A 433 3.13 5.86 18.88
N THR A 434 3.63 7.10 19.01
CA THR A 434 2.85 8.34 18.94
C THR A 434 2.84 8.99 17.56
N ASP A 435 3.66 8.54 16.61
CA ASP A 435 3.78 9.21 15.32
C ASP A 435 2.58 8.91 14.40
N ARG A 436 1.78 7.89 14.70
CA ARG A 436 0.53 7.56 14.04
C ARG A 436 -0.66 7.78 15.00
N PRO A 437 -1.78 8.35 14.55
CA PRO A 437 -2.98 8.43 15.37
C PRO A 437 -3.63 7.05 15.57
N GLU A 438 -4.29 6.85 16.71
CA GLU A 438 -5.25 5.76 16.87
C GLU A 438 -6.41 5.94 15.88
N VAL A 439 -6.96 4.85 15.33
CA VAL A 439 -8.14 4.87 14.42
C VAL A 439 -9.30 5.70 15.00
N THR A 440 -9.43 5.70 16.32
CA THR A 440 -10.46 6.43 17.05
C THR A 440 -9.79 7.31 18.10
N PRO A 441 -9.43 8.57 17.76
CA PRO A 441 -8.70 9.45 18.67
C PRO A 441 -9.39 9.61 20.02
N LYS A 442 -8.59 9.61 21.09
CA LYS A 442 -9.09 9.74 22.46
C LYS A 442 -9.88 11.04 22.64
N ASN A 443 -10.96 10.92 23.40
CA ASN A 443 -11.91 11.98 23.74
C ASN A 443 -12.59 12.66 22.53
N VAL A 444 -12.61 12.06 21.33
CA VAL A 444 -13.42 12.58 20.20
C VAL A 444 -14.63 11.69 19.96
N THR A 445 -15.82 12.28 19.74
CA THR A 445 -17.08 11.50 19.72
C THR A 445 -17.55 11.07 18.33
N ASN A 446 -17.27 11.88 17.32
CA ASN A 446 -17.80 11.72 15.96
C ASN A 446 -16.72 11.64 14.89
N LEU A 447 -15.44 11.57 15.28
CA LEU A 447 -14.31 11.45 14.35
C LEU A 447 -13.70 10.05 14.41
N ALA A 448 -13.39 9.49 13.24
CA ALA A 448 -12.43 8.41 13.11
C ALA A 448 -11.42 8.73 11.99
N ILE A 449 -10.26 8.10 12.08
CA ILE A 449 -9.16 8.26 11.14
C ILE A 449 -8.84 6.88 10.59
N VAL A 450 -8.64 6.79 9.28
CA VAL A 450 -8.43 5.54 8.56
C VAL A 450 -7.30 5.68 7.53
N GLY A 451 -6.91 4.58 6.89
CA GLY A 451 -5.80 4.53 5.93
C GLY A 451 -4.59 3.77 6.45
N GLN A 452 -3.47 3.86 5.74
CA GLN A 452 -2.25 3.09 6.03
C GLN A 452 -1.40 3.70 7.16
N PHE A 453 -1.66 4.96 7.52
CA PHE A 453 -0.87 5.73 8.49
C PHE A 453 -1.48 5.84 9.89
N VAL A 454 -2.57 5.12 10.17
CA VAL A 454 -3.14 5.00 11.52
C VAL A 454 -2.45 3.86 12.30
N GLU A 455 -2.63 3.82 13.62
CA GLU A 455 -2.07 2.77 14.47
C GLU A 455 -3.12 1.70 14.80
N ILE A 456 -2.85 0.48 14.34
CA ILE A 456 -3.60 -0.75 14.64
C ILE A 456 -2.63 -1.76 15.25
N ALA A 457 -2.83 -2.09 16.53
CA ALA A 457 -1.94 -2.97 17.29
C ALA A 457 -1.86 -4.40 16.70
N ASP A 458 -0.66 -5.00 16.75
CA ASP A 458 -0.32 -6.33 16.20
C ASP A 458 -0.50 -6.51 14.66
N GLU A 459 -1.06 -5.54 13.93
CA GLU A 459 -1.28 -5.62 12.47
C GLU A 459 -0.25 -4.78 11.69
N THR A 460 0.07 -5.19 10.47
CA THR A 460 1.16 -4.62 9.65
C THR A 460 0.62 -3.81 8.48
N THR A 461 1.34 -2.74 8.14
CA THR A 461 0.97 -1.82 7.05
C THR A 461 1.31 -2.31 5.64
N VAL A 462 2.01 -3.43 5.48
CA VAL A 462 2.42 -3.95 4.16
C VAL A 462 1.26 -4.46 3.30
N SER A 463 0.06 -4.58 3.87
CA SER A 463 -1.09 -5.20 3.21
C SER A 463 -2.36 -4.36 3.33
N LEU A 464 -3.12 -4.36 2.23
CA LEU A 464 -4.33 -3.56 2.04
C LEU A 464 -5.46 -3.88 3.05
N ASP A 465 -5.45 -5.07 3.64
CA ASP A 465 -6.40 -5.46 4.69
C ASP A 465 -6.24 -4.65 5.99
N TYR A 466 -5.11 -3.96 6.17
CA TYR A 466 -4.91 -2.96 7.22
C TYR A 466 -5.94 -1.82 7.13
N SER A 467 -6.12 -1.25 5.94
CA SER A 467 -7.06 -0.15 5.67
C SER A 467 -8.51 -0.57 5.90
N VAL A 468 -8.88 -1.77 5.44
CA VAL A 468 -10.23 -2.35 5.66
C VAL A 468 -10.47 -2.64 7.15
N ARG A 469 -9.46 -3.15 7.88
CA ARG A 469 -9.54 -3.34 9.33
C ARG A 469 -9.68 -2.00 10.07
N GLY A 470 -9.01 -0.95 9.61
CA GLY A 470 -9.16 0.42 10.12
C GLY A 470 -10.61 0.91 9.99
N ALA A 471 -11.21 0.77 8.81
CA ALA A 471 -12.63 1.08 8.57
C ALA A 471 -13.58 0.31 9.52
N GLN A 472 -13.34 -1.00 9.72
CA GLN A 472 -14.14 -1.82 10.65
C GLN A 472 -14.00 -1.38 12.11
N LEU A 473 -12.80 -0.99 12.56
CA LEU A 473 -12.57 -0.45 13.90
C LEU A 473 -13.26 0.91 14.10
N ALA A 474 -13.16 1.80 13.10
CA ALA A 474 -13.82 3.10 13.10
C ALA A 474 -15.34 2.98 13.30
N LEU A 475 -16.01 2.13 12.52
CA LEU A 475 -17.46 1.95 12.64
C LEU A 475 -17.88 1.21 13.90
N SER A 476 -17.08 0.26 14.39
CA SER A 476 -17.38 -0.43 15.64
C SER A 476 -17.43 0.55 16.81
N ARG A 477 -16.56 1.57 16.81
CA ARG A 477 -16.58 2.66 17.79
C ARG A 477 -17.66 3.70 17.54
N LEU A 478 -17.81 4.19 16.31
CA LEU A 478 -18.70 5.31 15.99
C LEU A 478 -20.18 4.93 15.99
N MET A 479 -20.48 3.74 15.46
CA MET A 479 -21.84 3.23 15.15
C MET A 479 -22.21 1.95 15.92
N GLY A 480 -21.29 1.37 16.71
CA GLY A 480 -21.58 0.20 17.53
C GLY A 480 -21.64 -1.12 16.76
N THR A 481 -21.08 -1.17 15.54
CA THR A 481 -21.05 -2.40 14.74
C THR A 481 -20.11 -3.46 15.35
N LYS A 482 -20.25 -4.70 14.90
CA LYS A 482 -19.26 -5.75 15.21
C LYS A 482 -17.90 -5.34 14.64
N GLY A 483 -16.90 -5.26 15.52
CA GLY A 483 -15.52 -4.98 15.12
C GLY A 483 -14.92 -6.10 14.25
N PRO A 484 -13.71 -5.85 13.70
CA PRO A 484 -13.05 -6.79 12.80
C PRO A 484 -12.80 -8.14 13.49
N PRO A 485 -12.86 -9.27 12.77
CA PRO A 485 -12.65 -10.59 13.36
C PRO A 485 -11.27 -10.68 14.05
N ARG A 486 -11.25 -11.25 15.26
CA ARG A 486 -10.01 -11.54 15.99
C ARG A 486 -9.22 -12.60 15.22
N ARG A 487 -8.04 -12.26 14.72
CA ARG A 487 -7.12 -13.23 14.12
C ARG A 487 -6.40 -14.02 15.22
N ARG A 488 -6.18 -15.31 14.99
CA ARG A 488 -5.39 -16.15 15.90
C ARG A 488 -3.95 -15.64 15.92
N ARG A 489 -3.42 -15.33 17.11
CA ARG A 489 -1.99 -15.05 17.29
C ARG A 489 -1.21 -16.33 16.99
N ALA A 490 -0.32 -16.30 16.00
CA ALA A 490 0.41 -17.49 15.51
C ALA A 490 1.29 -18.18 16.58
N PHE A 491 1.62 -17.48 17.67
CA PHE A 491 2.43 -17.95 18.80
C PHE A 491 1.97 -19.25 19.47
N HIS A 492 0.71 -19.68 19.30
CA HIS A 492 0.22 -20.94 19.88
C HIS A 492 0.51 -22.19 19.03
N THR A 493 1.21 -22.05 17.90
CA THR A 493 1.68 -23.18 17.08
C THR A 493 3.15 -23.46 17.43
N PRO A 494 3.60 -24.70 17.68
CA PRO A 494 4.97 -24.97 18.10
C PRO A 494 6.03 -24.39 17.14
N PHE A 495 6.93 -23.59 17.70
CA PHE A 495 8.05 -22.94 16.99
C PHE A 495 9.01 -23.93 16.29
N SER A 496 8.95 -25.22 16.63
CA SER A 496 9.81 -26.28 16.10
C SER A 496 9.74 -26.49 14.57
N TYR A 497 8.66 -26.05 13.93
CA TYR A 497 8.44 -26.23 12.48
C TYR A 497 8.85 -25.03 11.61
N PHE A 498 9.52 -24.02 12.18
CA PHE A 498 10.02 -22.87 11.42
C PHE A 498 11.40 -23.11 10.77
N TRP A 499 12.11 -24.15 11.23
CA TRP A 499 13.57 -24.27 11.05
C TRP A 499 14.05 -25.65 10.58
N ARG A 500 13.13 -26.56 10.25
CA ARG A 500 13.45 -27.82 9.55
C ARG A 500 13.62 -27.55 8.06
#